data_AF-A0A1H1DLH3-F1
#
_entry.id   AF-A0A1H1DLH3-F1
#
_cell.length_a   1.000
_cell.length_b   1.000
_cell.length_c   1.000
_cell.angle_alpha   90.00
_cell.angle_beta   90.00
_cell.angle_gamma   90.00
#
_symmetry.space_group_name_H-M   'P 1'
#
loop_
_entity.id
_entity.type
_entity.pdbx_description
1 polymer ?
#
loop_
_entity_poly.entity_id
_entity_poly.type
_entity_poly.pdbx_seq_one_letter_code
_entity_poly.pdbx_strand_id
1 'polypeptide(L)'
;MRIFLFLICFSVTIISCKKEAQLNDGIHDDLVETKLSKDSLQKMDVILDKLNKKNTTFLDYYFHNYYELEKEINDEIRKSKGEDFIYQNENDAYSQLFTKLAIQKGDQYLKSLGMTEEEEHLALEVYILHLKQKYGPTIDGRLQSLDK
;
A
#
# COMPACT_ATOMS: atom_id res chain seq x y z
N MET A 1 -30.81 -31.71 -41.24
CA MET A 1 -30.34 -31.97 -39.86
C MET A 1 -28.83 -31.73 -39.72
N ARG A 2 -28.30 -30.58 -40.19
CA ARG A 2 -26.86 -30.24 -40.15
C ARG A 2 -26.56 -28.88 -39.51
N ILE A 3 -27.60 -28.09 -39.20
CA ILE A 3 -27.47 -26.74 -38.61
C ILE A 3 -27.44 -26.80 -37.08
N PHE A 4 -28.05 -27.83 -36.47
CA PHE A 4 -28.09 -27.99 -35.01
C PHE A 4 -26.74 -28.35 -34.37
N LEU A 5 -25.77 -28.87 -35.14
CA LEU A 5 -24.44 -29.18 -34.60
C LEU A 5 -23.57 -27.92 -34.40
N PHE A 6 -23.80 -26.86 -35.18
CA PHE A 6 -23.05 -25.61 -35.06
C PHE A 6 -23.47 -24.77 -33.85
N LEU A 7 -24.70 -24.94 -33.35
CA LEU A 7 -25.21 -24.24 -32.16
C LEU A 7 -24.68 -24.83 -30.84
N ILE A 8 -24.25 -26.09 -30.83
CA ILE A 8 -23.69 -26.74 -29.63
C ILE A 8 -22.20 -26.38 -29.45
N CYS A 9 -21.49 -26.05 -30.54
CA CYS A 9 -20.08 -25.62 -30.45
C CYS A 9 -19.91 -24.16 -29.99
N PHE A 10 -20.94 -23.31 -30.11
CA PHE A 10 -20.90 -21.92 -29.66
C PHE A 10 -21.28 -21.73 -28.17
N SER A 11 -21.83 -22.76 -27.52
CA SER A 11 -22.22 -22.70 -26.10
C SER A 11 -21.14 -23.19 -25.13
N VAL A 12 -20.01 -23.70 -25.62
CA VAL A 12 -18.92 -24.24 -24.77
C VAL A 12 -17.80 -23.22 -24.51
N THR A 13 -17.83 -22.05 -25.13
CA THR A 13 -16.94 -20.92 -24.79
C THR A 13 -17.47 -20.08 -23.63
N ILE A 14 -18.08 -20.72 -22.61
CA ILE A 14 -18.07 -20.15 -21.26
C ILE A 14 -16.66 -20.44 -20.73
N ILE A 15 -15.72 -19.67 -21.24
CA ILE A 15 -14.36 -19.56 -20.72
C ILE A 15 -14.55 -19.25 -19.25
N SER A 16 -14.30 -20.25 -18.40
CA SER A 16 -14.10 -20.05 -16.98
C SER A 16 -12.83 -19.21 -16.86
N CYS A 17 -12.97 -17.89 -17.04
CA CYS A 17 -12.00 -16.91 -16.62
C CYS A 17 -11.98 -16.98 -15.10
N LYS A 18 -11.28 -17.97 -14.55
CA LYS A 18 -10.78 -17.85 -13.19
C LYS A 18 -9.91 -16.61 -13.21
N LYS A 19 -10.35 -15.55 -12.54
CA LYS A 19 -9.50 -14.39 -12.26
C LYS A 19 -8.22 -14.96 -11.66
N GLU A 20 -7.07 -14.68 -12.28
CA GLU A 20 -5.79 -15.09 -11.70
C GLU A 20 -5.71 -14.49 -10.30
N ALA A 21 -5.32 -15.31 -9.32
CA ALA A 21 -5.18 -14.85 -7.95
C ALA A 21 -4.17 -13.71 -7.91
N GLN A 22 -4.57 -12.58 -7.37
CA GLN A 22 -3.72 -11.40 -7.19
C GLN A 22 -3.19 -11.34 -5.77
N LEU A 23 -2.03 -10.69 -5.61
CA LEU A 23 -1.31 -10.58 -4.35
C LEU A 23 -2.18 -10.01 -3.21
N ASN A 24 -3.07 -9.07 -3.55
CA ASN A 24 -3.91 -8.36 -2.60
C ASN A 24 -5.38 -8.85 -2.55
N ASP A 25 -5.71 -10.00 -3.15
CA ASP A 25 -7.09 -10.53 -3.10
C ASP A 25 -7.58 -10.72 -1.66
N GLY A 26 -6.71 -11.17 -0.74
CA GLY A 26 -7.08 -11.32 0.67
C GLY A 26 -7.39 -9.99 1.39
N ILE A 27 -6.77 -8.88 0.98
CA ILE A 27 -7.09 -7.55 1.52
C ILE A 27 -8.45 -7.11 1.01
N HIS A 28 -8.77 -7.36 -0.27
CA HIS A 28 -10.10 -7.09 -0.81
C HIS A 28 -11.18 -7.85 -0.04
N ASP A 29 -11.01 -9.16 0.15
CA ASP A 29 -11.98 -10.01 0.86
C ASP A 29 -12.23 -9.49 2.29
N ASP A 30 -11.17 -9.12 3.00
CA ASP A 30 -11.28 -8.54 4.34
C ASP A 30 -12.03 -7.21 4.36
N LEU A 31 -11.82 -6.34 3.36
CA LEU A 31 -12.55 -5.09 3.24
C LEU A 31 -14.04 -5.30 2.99
N VAL A 32 -14.41 -6.31 2.19
CA VAL A 32 -15.81 -6.72 2.00
C VAL A 32 -16.43 -7.13 3.34
N GLU A 33 -15.72 -7.88 4.17
CA GLU A 33 -16.21 -8.33 5.49
C GLU A 33 -16.45 -7.15 6.45
N THR A 34 -15.64 -6.08 6.34
CA THR A 34 -15.75 -4.90 7.21
C THR A 34 -16.94 -4.00 6.92
N LYS A 35 -17.77 -4.33 5.91
CA LYS A 35 -18.89 -3.52 5.42
C LYS A 35 -18.47 -2.12 4.97
N LEU A 36 -17.26 -1.99 4.41
CA LEU A 36 -16.82 -0.77 3.76
C LEU A 36 -17.84 -0.36 2.68
N SER A 37 -18.09 0.94 2.53
CA SER A 37 -19.04 1.43 1.53
C SER A 37 -18.63 0.96 0.13
N LYS A 38 -19.59 0.67 -0.74
CA LYS A 38 -19.31 0.19 -2.10
C LYS A 38 -18.38 1.13 -2.87
N ASP A 39 -18.59 2.44 -2.75
CA ASP A 39 -17.79 3.44 -3.44
C ASP A 39 -16.35 3.46 -2.90
N SER A 40 -16.18 3.37 -1.58
CA SER A 40 -14.85 3.27 -0.96
C SER A 40 -14.15 1.97 -1.34
N LEU A 41 -14.87 0.85 -1.39
CA LEU A 41 -14.32 -0.43 -1.82
C LEU A 41 -13.84 -0.38 -3.28
N GLN A 42 -14.63 0.21 -4.19
CA GLN A 42 -14.22 0.38 -5.59
C GLN A 42 -12.97 1.25 -5.74
N LYS A 43 -12.84 2.31 -4.94
CA LYS A 43 -11.63 3.13 -4.92
C LYS A 43 -10.44 2.36 -4.34
N MET A 44 -10.66 1.54 -3.32
CA MET A 44 -9.64 0.63 -2.80
C MET A 44 -9.20 -0.40 -3.83
N ASP A 45 -10.11 -0.95 -4.63
CA ASP A 45 -9.76 -1.90 -5.70
C ASP A 45 -8.79 -1.28 -6.71
N VAL A 46 -8.96 0.01 -7.04
CA VAL A 46 -8.00 0.75 -7.89
C VAL A 46 -6.62 0.82 -7.23
N ILE A 47 -6.55 1.05 -5.92
CA ILE A 47 -5.29 1.07 -5.16
C ILE A 47 -4.66 -0.32 -5.13
N LEU A 48 -5.42 -1.36 -4.79
CA LEU A 48 -4.93 -2.74 -4.75
C LEU A 48 -4.41 -3.20 -6.12
N ASP A 49 -5.08 -2.81 -7.21
CA ASP A 49 -4.62 -3.08 -8.57
C ASP A 49 -3.30 -2.38 -8.91
N LYS A 50 -3.10 -1.14 -8.46
CA LYS A 50 -1.82 -0.43 -8.62
C LYS A 50 -0.70 -1.14 -7.87
N LEU A 51 -0.96 -1.56 -6.64
CA LEU A 51 0.00 -2.32 -5.83
C LEU A 51 0.31 -3.70 -6.45
N ASN A 52 -0.70 -4.41 -6.94
CA ASN A 52 -0.55 -5.68 -7.66
C ASN A 52 0.37 -5.53 -8.88
N LYS A 53 0.19 -4.47 -9.69
CA LYS A 53 1.04 -4.17 -10.86
C LYS A 53 2.50 -3.89 -10.48
N LYS A 54 2.75 -3.52 -9.23
CA LYS A 54 4.09 -3.25 -8.68
C LYS A 54 4.64 -4.41 -7.84
N ASN A 55 3.90 -5.52 -7.76
CA ASN A 55 4.22 -6.67 -6.93
C ASN A 55 4.43 -6.28 -5.45
N THR A 56 3.57 -5.39 -4.94
CA THR A 56 3.62 -4.88 -3.57
C THR A 56 2.34 -5.30 -2.84
N THR A 57 2.47 -5.89 -1.65
CA THR A 57 1.29 -6.13 -0.80
C THR A 57 0.82 -4.82 -0.17
N PHE A 58 -0.45 -4.72 0.19
CA PHE A 58 -0.98 -3.55 0.89
C PHE A 58 -0.26 -3.30 2.21
N LEU A 59 0.08 -4.34 2.96
CA LEU A 59 0.79 -4.21 4.24
C LEU A 59 2.25 -3.80 4.04
N ASP A 60 2.91 -4.24 2.96
CA ASP A 60 4.25 -3.76 2.60
C ASP A 60 4.21 -2.28 2.20
N TYR A 61 3.22 -1.90 1.38
CA TYR A 61 2.99 -0.50 1.06
C TYR A 61 2.82 0.35 2.33
N TYR A 62 1.89 -0.06 3.19
CA TYR A 62 1.55 0.66 4.41
C TYR A 62 2.77 0.76 5.34
N PHE A 63 3.47 -0.35 5.55
CA PHE A 63 4.63 -0.37 6.43
C PHE A 63 5.77 0.51 5.91
N HIS A 64 6.05 0.44 4.60
CA HIS A 64 7.10 1.25 4.01
C HIS A 64 6.78 2.74 4.10
N ASN A 65 5.57 3.14 3.68
CA ASN A 65 5.15 4.53 3.62
C ASN A 65 5.16 5.20 5.01
N TYR A 66 4.70 4.50 6.04
CA TYR A 66 4.49 5.09 7.36
C TYR A 66 5.57 4.78 8.40
N TYR A 67 6.53 3.89 8.11
CA TYR A 67 7.60 3.54 9.06
C TYR A 67 8.98 3.46 8.41
N GLU A 68 9.15 2.75 7.29
CA GLU A 68 10.50 2.58 6.72
C GLU A 68 11.05 3.89 6.14
N LEU A 69 10.19 4.71 5.51
CA LEU A 69 10.62 6.01 4.97
C LEU A 69 11.23 6.91 6.04
N GLU A 70 10.66 6.97 7.24
CA GLU A 70 11.23 7.75 8.35
C GLU A 70 12.64 7.26 8.71
N LYS A 71 12.83 5.94 8.82
CA LYS A 71 14.14 5.37 9.09
C LYS A 71 15.14 5.69 7.99
N GLU A 72 14.74 5.59 6.73
CA GLU A 72 15.58 5.94 5.58
C GLU A 72 16.00 7.41 5.60
N ILE A 73 15.08 8.32 5.97
CA ILE A 73 15.36 9.75 6.11
C ILE A 73 16.38 9.97 7.23
N ASN A 74 16.16 9.36 8.40
CA ASN A 74 17.07 9.47 9.54
C ASN A 74 18.47 8.92 9.19
N ASP A 75 18.54 7.78 8.50
CA ASP A 75 19.80 7.20 8.02
C ASP A 75 20.52 8.12 7.02
N GLU A 76 19.80 8.80 6.14
CA GLU A 76 20.35 9.77 5.18
C GLU A 76 20.86 11.04 5.87
N ILE A 77 20.11 11.57 6.83
CA ILE A 77 20.52 12.73 7.64
C ILE A 77 21.77 12.38 8.46
N ARG A 78 21.77 11.22 9.14
CA ARG A 78 22.91 10.72 9.92
C ARG A 78 24.16 10.62 9.06
N LYS A 79 24.06 10.04 7.86
CA LYS A 79 25.19 9.92 6.91
C LYS A 79 25.72 11.27 6.44
N SER A 80 24.85 12.27 6.27
CA SER A 80 25.23 13.57 5.68
C SER A 80 25.61 14.64 6.70
N LYS A 81 25.09 14.57 7.94
CA LYS A 81 25.27 15.60 8.99
C LYS A 81 25.87 15.07 10.30
N GLY A 82 25.95 13.75 10.48
CA GLY A 82 26.41 13.11 11.70
C GLY A 82 25.30 12.90 12.73
N GLU A 83 25.55 12.01 13.70
CA GLU A 83 24.58 11.65 14.75
C GLU A 83 24.17 12.85 15.61
N ASP A 84 25.14 13.70 15.97
CA ASP A 84 24.93 14.85 16.84
C ASP A 84 23.95 15.88 16.25
N PHE A 85 23.80 15.89 14.91
CA PHE A 85 22.85 16.78 14.25
C PHE A 85 21.39 16.42 14.56
N ILE A 86 21.10 15.14 14.83
CA ILE A 86 19.74 14.63 15.08
C ILE A 86 19.31 14.94 16.52
N TYR A 87 20.22 14.80 17.50
CA TYR A 87 19.89 14.87 18.93
C TYR A 87 20.03 16.24 19.58
N GLN A 88 20.39 17.28 18.81
CA GLN A 88 20.38 18.65 19.31
C GLN A 88 18.92 19.12 19.48
N ASN A 89 18.45 19.17 20.74
CA ASN A 89 17.07 19.40 21.18
C ASN A 89 16.38 20.69 20.67
N GLU A 90 17.07 21.55 19.90
CA GLU A 90 16.53 22.79 19.32
C GLU A 90 16.95 22.97 17.85
N ASN A 91 17.25 21.88 17.14
CA ASN A 91 17.73 21.98 15.78
C ASN A 91 16.59 22.17 14.77
N ASP A 92 16.12 23.41 14.62
CA ASP A 92 15.20 23.82 13.54
C ASP A 92 15.70 23.38 12.16
N ALA A 93 17.02 23.35 11.94
CA ALA A 93 17.60 22.90 10.68
C ALA A 93 17.43 21.38 10.47
N TYR A 94 17.41 20.58 11.54
CA TYR A 94 17.04 19.16 11.44
C TYR A 94 15.57 19.01 11.05
N SER A 95 14.66 19.70 11.74
CA SER A 95 13.22 19.63 11.45
C SER A 95 12.89 20.04 10.01
N GLN A 96 13.51 21.13 9.53
CA GLN A 96 13.36 21.58 8.15
C GLN A 96 13.92 20.57 7.13
N LEU A 97 15.10 20.00 7.39
CA LEU A 97 15.71 19.01 6.51
C LEU A 97 14.91 17.71 6.47
N PHE A 98 14.49 17.21 7.64
CA PHE A 98 13.65 16.03 7.77
C PHE A 98 12.34 16.22 7.00
N THR A 99 11.63 17.32 7.24
CA THR A 99 10.34 17.62 6.57
C THR A 99 10.53 17.67 5.06
N LYS A 100 11.58 18.33 4.57
CA LYS A 100 11.88 18.39 3.14
C LYS A 100 12.13 17.00 2.54
N LEU A 101 12.92 16.17 3.21
CA LEU A 101 13.23 14.81 2.75
C LEU A 101 11.99 13.89 2.84
N ALA A 102 11.16 14.04 3.86
CA ALA A 102 9.91 13.31 4.03
C ALA A 102 8.95 13.57 2.87
N ILE A 103 8.71 14.84 2.53
CA ILE A 103 7.88 15.22 1.37
C ILE A 103 8.48 14.63 0.10
N GLN A 104 9.78 14.83 -0.13
CA GLN A 104 10.43 14.37 -1.35
C GLN A 104 10.36 12.84 -1.52
N LYS A 105 10.68 12.08 -0.47
CA LYS A 105 10.67 10.61 -0.54
C LYS A 105 9.26 10.05 -0.57
N GLY A 106 8.32 10.63 0.19
CA GLY A 106 6.91 10.27 0.13
C GLY A 106 6.36 10.43 -1.28
N ASP A 107 6.54 11.62 -1.90
CA ASP A 107 6.12 11.89 -3.27
C ASP A 107 6.76 10.92 -4.28
N GLN A 108 8.06 10.65 -4.12
CA GLN A 108 8.78 9.70 -4.97
C GLN A 108 8.21 8.28 -4.84
N TYR A 109 7.93 7.84 -3.61
CA TYR A 109 7.40 6.52 -3.34
C TYR A 109 5.98 6.35 -3.91
N LEU A 110 5.06 7.28 -3.65
CA LEU A 110 3.71 7.26 -4.21
C LEU A 110 3.73 7.27 -5.74
N LYS A 111 4.58 8.12 -6.34
CA LYS A 111 4.77 8.15 -7.79
C LYS A 111 5.29 6.83 -8.34
N SER A 112 6.19 6.16 -7.61
CA SER A 112 6.72 4.84 -8.01
C SER A 112 5.61 3.78 -8.08
N LEU A 113 4.61 3.89 -7.20
CA LEU A 113 3.43 3.04 -7.15
C LEU A 113 2.32 3.49 -8.11
N GLY A 114 2.41 4.70 -8.67
CA GLY A 114 1.36 5.31 -9.48
C GLY A 114 0.16 5.76 -8.66
N MET A 115 0.35 6.01 -7.37
CA MET A 115 -0.67 6.47 -6.43
C MET A 115 -0.72 8.01 -6.37
N THR A 116 -1.92 8.54 -6.14
CA THR A 116 -2.13 9.96 -5.81
C THR A 116 -2.16 10.18 -4.30
N GLU A 117 -2.03 11.43 -3.86
CA GLU A 117 -2.19 11.80 -2.45
C GLU A 117 -3.60 11.47 -1.91
N GLU A 118 -4.64 11.67 -2.72
CA GLU A 118 -6.02 11.28 -2.34
C GLU A 118 -6.16 9.77 -2.12
N GLU A 119 -5.48 8.96 -2.93
CA GLU A 119 -5.46 7.50 -2.79
C GLU A 119 -4.65 7.06 -1.58
N GLU A 120 -3.54 7.75 -1.29
CA GLU A 120 -2.77 7.54 -0.06
C GLU A 120 -3.63 7.79 1.19
N HIS A 121 -4.31 8.94 1.25
CA HIS A 121 -5.19 9.29 2.36
C HIS A 121 -6.32 8.28 2.53
N LEU A 122 -6.94 7.84 1.43
CA LEU A 122 -7.97 6.79 1.48
C LEU A 122 -7.39 5.47 2.02
N ALA A 123 -6.21 5.05 1.54
CA ALA A 123 -5.56 3.83 1.99
C ALA A 123 -5.26 3.87 3.50
N LEU A 124 -4.80 5.01 4.01
CA LEU A 124 -4.55 5.23 5.44
C LEU A 124 -5.85 5.13 6.24
N GLU A 125 -6.89 5.86 5.83
CA GLU A 125 -8.18 5.86 6.51
C GLU A 125 -8.78 4.44 6.57
N VAL A 126 -8.76 3.73 5.43
CA VAL A 126 -9.24 2.36 5.34
C VAL A 126 -8.44 1.43 6.23
N TYR A 127 -7.10 1.58 6.26
CA TYR A 127 -6.29 0.78 7.19
C TYR A 127 -6.72 1.02 8.64
N ILE A 128 -6.77 2.29 9.07
CA ILE A 128 -7.05 2.66 10.47
C ILE A 128 -8.42 2.16 10.90
N LEU A 129 -9.45 2.36 10.07
CA LEU A 129 -10.84 2.11 10.44
C LEU A 129 -11.27 0.65 10.23
N HIS A 130 -10.71 -0.05 9.25
CA HIS A 130 -11.21 -1.36 8.83
C HIS A 130 -10.21 -2.49 9.00
N LEU A 131 -8.91 -2.25 8.80
CA LEU A 131 -7.90 -3.33 8.76
C LEU A 131 -7.05 -3.42 10.03
N LYS A 132 -6.89 -2.31 10.77
CA LYS A 132 -5.97 -2.20 11.91
C LYS A 132 -6.25 -3.24 13.00
N GLN A 133 -7.51 -3.57 13.27
CA GLN A 133 -7.84 -4.57 14.29
C GLN A 133 -7.26 -5.95 13.93
N LYS A 134 -7.26 -6.32 12.65
CA LYS A 134 -6.77 -7.61 12.16
C LYS A 134 -5.26 -7.61 11.96
N TYR A 135 -4.72 -6.53 11.39
CA TYR A 135 -3.34 -6.48 10.92
C TYR A 135 -2.38 -5.68 11.81
N GLY A 136 -2.89 -4.94 12.80
CA GLY A 136 -2.09 -4.21 13.78
C GLY A 136 -0.96 -5.05 14.39
N PRO A 137 -1.23 -6.27 14.89
CA PRO A 137 -0.17 -7.14 15.43
C PRO A 137 0.93 -7.50 14.43
N THR A 138 0.60 -7.58 13.13
CA THR A 138 1.60 -7.84 12.07
C THR A 138 2.50 -6.63 11.85
N ILE A 139 1.91 -5.43 11.81
CA ILE A 139 2.66 -4.17 11.70
C ILE A 139 3.53 -3.96 12.94
N ASP A 140 2.99 -4.17 14.14
CA ASP A 140 3.73 -4.04 15.40
C ASP A 140 4.92 -5.02 15.46
N GLY A 141 4.72 -6.26 15.01
CA GLY A 141 5.80 -7.25 14.93
C GLY A 141 6.91 -6.86 13.96
N ARG A 142 6.55 -6.27 12.81
CA ARG A 142 7.53 -5.71 11.87
C ARG A 142 8.27 -4.52 12.46
N LEU A 143 7.57 -3.62 13.15
CA LEU A 143 8.15 -2.43 13.77
C LEU A 143 9.22 -2.81 14.80
N GLN A 144 9.00 -3.85 15.60
CA GLN A 144 10.00 -4.37 16.55
C GLN A 144 11.30 -4.87 15.89
N SER A 145 11.28 -5.11 14.58
CA SER A 145 12.43 -5.57 13.80
C SER A 145 13.08 -4.45 12.98
N LEU A 146 12.47 -3.27 12.91
CA LEU A 146 12.94 -2.15 12.08
C LEU A 146 14.23 -1.52 12.63
N ASP A 147 14.40 -1.52 13.96
CA ASP A 147 15.54 -0.91 14.66
C ASP A 147 16.57 -1.94 15.16
N LYS A 148 16.43 -3.21 14.75
CA LYS A 148 17.43 -4.26 15.02
C LYS A 148 18.46 -4.33 13.89
#